data_AF-A0A9D8K6T5-F1
#
_entry.id   AF-A0A9D8K6T5-F1
#
_cell.length_a   1.000
_cell.length_b   1.000
_cell.length_c   1.000
_cell.angle_alpha   90.00
_cell.angle_beta   90.00
_cell.angle_gamma   90.00
#
_symmetry.space_group_name_H-M   'P 1'
#
loop_
_entity.id
_entity.type
_entity.pdbx_description
1 polymer ?
#
loop_
_entity_poly.entity_id
_entity_poly.type
_entity_poly.pdbx_seq_one_letter_code
_entity_poly.pdbx_strand_id
1 'polypeptide(L)'
;MSQHNHQPSLLNRVARMLLCLVFIHAVIGKLTGFAGVTGAIAAKGLPLAPLLLVAAMALMAVGSALVISGWKAKLGAVLLLVFLVPTTLLFHGDVADAGERIQLFKNLAIMGGLLLVADQDSRA
;
A
#
# COMPACT_ATOMS: atom_id res chain seq x y z
N MET A 1 -6.27 -11.14 -36.72
CA MET A 1 -6.18 -11.33 -35.26
C MET A 1 -7.12 -10.33 -34.59
N SER A 2 -8.26 -10.81 -34.09
CA SER A 2 -9.22 -10.02 -33.34
C SER A 2 -8.61 -9.64 -31.98
N GLN A 3 -8.38 -8.36 -31.80
CA GLN A 3 -8.02 -7.74 -30.52
C GLN A 3 -9.12 -8.06 -29.51
N HIS A 4 -8.96 -9.13 -28.72
CA HIS A 4 -9.86 -9.42 -27.60
C HIS A 4 -9.61 -8.36 -26.54
N ASN A 5 -10.54 -7.39 -26.48
CA ASN A 5 -10.63 -6.38 -25.44
C ASN A 5 -10.66 -7.10 -24.07
N HIS A 6 -9.52 -7.24 -23.40
CA HIS A 6 -9.39 -7.97 -22.14
C HIS A 6 -9.92 -7.10 -21.01
N GLN A 7 -11.24 -7.00 -20.92
CA GLN A 7 -11.87 -6.45 -19.72
C GLN A 7 -11.39 -7.29 -18.53
N PRO A 8 -10.89 -6.68 -17.44
CA PRO A 8 -10.37 -7.42 -16.31
C PRO A 8 -11.47 -8.33 -15.75
N SER A 9 -11.13 -9.60 -15.55
CA SER A 9 -12.08 -10.58 -15.00
C SER A 9 -12.62 -10.12 -13.65
N LEU A 10 -13.80 -10.61 -13.25
CA LEU A 10 -14.35 -10.33 -11.92
C LEU A 10 -13.36 -10.71 -10.83
N LEU A 11 -12.64 -11.82 -11.01
CA LEU A 11 -11.59 -12.27 -10.10
C LEU A 11 -10.46 -11.25 -9.94
N ASN A 12 -9.98 -10.64 -11.04
CA ASN A 12 -8.95 -9.61 -10.98
C ASN A 12 -9.44 -8.38 -10.19
N ARG A 13 -10.67 -7.92 -10.45
CA ARG A 13 -11.26 -6.78 -9.73
C ARG A 13 -11.38 -7.04 -8.23
N VAL A 14 -11.86 -8.23 -7.84
CA VAL A 14 -11.95 -8.64 -6.43
C VAL A 14 -10.57 -8.73 -5.79
N ALA A 15 -9.57 -9.31 -6.47
CA ALA A 15 -8.21 -9.40 -5.96
C ALA A 15 -7.61 -8.02 -5.69
N ARG A 16 -7.77 -7.06 -6.61
CA ARG A 16 -7.31 -5.67 -6.42
C ARG A 16 -8.02 -4.98 -5.25
N MET A 17 -9.32 -5.21 -5.08
CA MET A 17 -10.10 -4.68 -3.96
C MET A 17 -9.59 -5.21 -2.62
N LEU A 18 -9.41 -6.54 -2.51
CA LEU A 18 -8.89 -7.17 -1.30
C LEU A 18 -7.46 -6.71 -0.97
N LEU A 19 -6.60 -6.59 -1.98
CA LEU A 19 -5.24 -6.07 -1.83
C LEU A 19 -5.24 -4.63 -1.30
N CYS A 20 -6.17 -3.79 -1.77
CA CYS A 20 -6.25 -2.38 -1.36
C CYS A 20 -6.93 -2.17 0.00
N LEU A 21 -7.70 -3.14 0.50
CA LEU A 21 -8.46 -3.02 1.74
C LEU A 21 -7.57 -2.69 2.94
N VAL A 22 -6.36 -3.26 3.01
CA VAL A 22 -5.40 -2.99 4.08
C VAL A 22 -4.96 -1.52 4.12
N PHE A 23 -4.78 -0.89 2.96
CA PHE A 23 -4.37 0.52 2.87
C PHE A 23 -5.54 1.45 3.19
N ILE A 24 -6.74 1.15 2.72
CA ILE A 24 -7.95 1.90 3.03
C ILE A 24 -8.21 1.89 4.54
N HIS A 25 -8.16 0.71 5.15
CA HIS A 25 -8.30 0.58 6.60
C HIS A 25 -7.19 1.37 7.35
N ALA A 26 -5.95 1.30 6.86
CA ALA A 26 -4.84 2.04 7.44
C ALA A 26 -4.98 3.56 7.33
N VAL A 27 -5.61 4.10 6.27
CA VAL A 27 -5.92 5.54 6.14
C VAL A 27 -6.97 5.96 7.16
N ILE A 28 -8.06 5.18 7.32
CA ILE A 28 -9.12 5.46 8.29
C ILE A 28 -8.53 5.52 9.71
N GLY A 29 -7.71 4.54 10.08
CA GLY A 29 -7.05 4.54 11.39
C GLY A 29 -6.11 5.73 11.61
N LYS A 30 -5.47 6.25 10.56
CA LYS A 30 -4.62 7.44 10.64
C LYS A 30 -5.40 8.75 10.75
N LEU A 31 -6.61 8.81 10.18
CA LEU A 31 -7.50 9.96 10.34
C LEU A 31 -7.98 10.09 11.79
N THR A 32 -8.40 8.99 12.41
CA THR A 32 -8.89 9.00 13.79
C THR A 32 -7.78 9.01 14.83
N GLY A 33 -6.59 8.47 14.50
CA GLY A 33 -5.43 8.36 15.38
C GLY A 33 -4.26 9.31 15.06
N PHE A 34 -4.52 10.43 14.37
CA PHE A 34 -3.48 11.27 13.75
C PHE A 34 -2.35 11.68 14.71
N ALA A 35 -2.69 12.16 15.91
CA ALA A 35 -1.70 12.61 16.90
C ALA A 35 -0.80 11.46 17.38
N GLY A 36 -1.37 10.28 17.64
CA GLY A 36 -0.63 9.10 18.07
C GLY A 36 0.33 8.59 16.99
N VAL A 37 -0.13 8.51 15.75
CA VAL A 37 0.71 8.07 14.62
C VAL A 37 1.81 9.09 14.32
N THR A 38 1.51 10.39 14.42
CA THR A 38 2.53 11.45 14.30
C THR A 38 3.62 11.30 15.35
N GLY A 39 3.24 11.04 16.61
CA GLY A 39 4.19 10.77 17.70
C GLY A 39 5.06 9.54 17.42
N ALA A 40 4.47 8.46 16.91
CA ALA A 40 5.22 7.25 16.53
C ALA A 40 6.22 7.50 15.39
N ILE A 41 5.88 8.33 14.40
CA ILE A 41 6.80 8.74 13.33
C ILE A 41 7.94 9.59 13.90
N ALA A 42 7.64 10.56 14.75
CA ALA A 42 8.64 11.40 15.39
C ALA A 42 9.61 10.57 16.27
N ALA A 43 9.12 9.53 16.95
CA ALA A 43 9.93 8.62 17.75
C ALA A 43 10.96 7.81 16.93
N LYS A 44 10.78 7.70 15.61
CA LYS A 44 11.78 7.12 14.68
C LYS A 44 12.84 8.13 14.24
N GLY A 45 12.84 9.35 14.79
CA GLY A 45 13.81 10.40 14.47
C GLY A 45 13.54 11.13 13.16
N LEU A 46 12.35 10.94 12.56
CA LEU A 46 11.99 11.56 11.29
C LEU A 46 11.54 13.02 11.50
N PRO A 47 12.11 13.99 10.78
CA PRO A 47 11.64 15.37 10.82
C PRO A 47 10.29 15.49 10.13
N LEU A 48 9.54 16.56 10.44
CA LEU A 48 8.27 16.89 9.78
C LEU A 48 7.24 15.74 9.83
N ALA A 49 7.17 15.01 10.95
CA ALA A 49 6.28 13.86 11.13
C ALA A 49 4.81 14.08 10.69
N PRO A 50 4.16 15.24 10.97
CA PRO A 50 2.80 15.49 10.48
C PRO A 50 2.71 15.50 8.94
N LEU A 51 3.69 16.12 8.27
CA LEU A 51 3.73 16.19 6.80
C LEU A 51 3.96 14.81 6.19
N LEU A 52 4.87 14.02 6.79
CA LEU A 52 5.12 12.64 6.36
C LEU A 52 3.87 11.77 6.52
N LEU A 53 3.11 11.95 7.61
CA LEU A 53 1.86 11.22 7.83
C LEU A 53 0.81 11.57 6.75
N VAL A 54 0.63 12.86 6.46
CA VAL A 54 -0.29 13.32 5.41
C VAL A 54 0.14 12.78 4.03
N ALA A 55 1.44 12.81 3.71
CA ALA A 55 1.98 12.25 2.48
C ALA A 55 1.73 10.74 2.39
N ALA A 56 1.97 9.99 3.46
CA ALA A 56 1.69 8.55 3.53
C ALA A 56 0.19 8.25 3.28
N MET A 57 -0.70 9.03 3.90
CA MET A 57 -2.15 8.89 3.69
C MET A 57 -2.56 9.19 2.25
N ALA A 58 -1.97 10.21 1.63
CA ALA A 58 -2.21 10.55 0.24
C ALA A 58 -1.75 9.43 -0.71
N LEU A 59 -0.53 8.90 -0.51
CA LEU A 59 -0.01 7.77 -1.29
C LEU A 59 -0.94 6.54 -1.20
N MET A 60 -1.40 6.21 0.01
CA MET A 60 -2.31 5.09 0.23
C MET A 60 -3.68 5.30 -0.44
N ALA A 61 -4.29 6.48 -0.27
CA ALA A 61 -5.62 6.76 -0.80
C ALA A 61 -5.61 6.81 -2.34
N VAL A 62 -4.69 7.59 -2.93
CA VAL A 62 -4.56 7.72 -4.38
C VAL A 62 -4.11 6.40 -5.00
N GLY A 63 -3.11 5.75 -4.42
CA GLY A 63 -2.61 4.46 -4.90
C GLY A 63 -3.70 3.38 -4.92
N SER A 64 -4.49 3.29 -3.85
CA SER A 64 -5.61 2.36 -3.76
C SER A 64 -6.71 2.65 -4.79
N ALA A 65 -7.06 3.93 -5.00
CA ALA A 65 -8.05 4.31 -6.00
C ALA A 65 -7.64 3.92 -7.43
N LEU A 66 -6.37 4.14 -7.79
CA LEU A 66 -5.82 3.75 -9.09
C LEU A 66 -5.80 2.22 -9.27
N VAL A 67 -5.36 1.47 -8.25
CA VAL A 67 -5.33 0.00 -8.31
C VAL A 67 -6.75 -0.58 -8.41
N ILE A 68 -7.71 -0.12 -7.60
CA ILE A 68 -9.08 -0.65 -7.61
C ILE A 68 -9.77 -0.37 -8.95
N SER A 69 -9.72 0.89 -9.41
CA SER A 69 -10.32 1.29 -10.69
C SER A 69 -9.69 0.56 -11.88
N GLY A 70 -8.42 0.19 -11.78
CA GLY A 70 -7.64 -0.37 -12.87
C GLY A 70 -7.13 0.70 -13.83
N TRP A 71 -7.44 1.98 -13.60
CA TRP A 71 -6.89 3.08 -14.37
C TRP A 71 -5.51 3.43 -13.84
N LYS A 72 -4.48 3.32 -14.68
CA LYS A 72 -3.07 3.50 -14.30
C LYS A 72 -2.70 2.64 -13.08
N ALA A 73 -3.08 1.36 -13.10
CA ALA A 73 -2.92 0.48 -11.95
C ALA A 73 -1.44 0.28 -11.57
N LYS A 74 -0.52 0.31 -12.55
CA LYS A 74 0.93 0.29 -12.30
C LYS A 74 1.38 1.48 -11.46
N LEU A 75 0.93 2.69 -11.81
CA LEU A 75 1.26 3.89 -11.03
C LEU A 75 0.70 3.74 -9.61
N GLY A 76 -0.54 3.29 -9.47
CA GLY A 76 -1.15 3.03 -8.16
C GLY A 76 -0.33 2.06 -7.32
N ALA A 77 0.09 0.94 -7.90
CA ALA A 77 0.91 -0.07 -7.23
C ALA A 77 2.26 0.50 -6.79
N VAL A 78 2.92 1.31 -7.63
CA VAL A 78 4.18 1.98 -7.28
C VAL A 78 3.99 2.95 -6.12
N LEU A 79 2.93 3.77 -6.11
CA LEU A 79 2.66 4.68 -4.98
C LEU A 79 2.47 3.92 -3.66
N LEU A 80 1.75 2.79 -3.70
CA LEU A 80 1.57 1.92 -2.53
C LEU A 80 2.88 1.28 -2.07
N LEU A 81 3.75 0.86 -3.00
CA LEU A 81 5.08 0.34 -2.68
C LEU A 81 5.98 1.40 -2.04
N VAL A 82 5.99 2.63 -2.57
CA VAL A 82 6.75 3.77 -2.02
C VAL A 82 6.34 4.07 -0.58
N PHE A 83 5.06 3.89 -0.23
CA PHE A 83 4.61 3.98 1.16
C PHE A 83 5.00 2.74 1.98
N LEU A 84 4.76 1.54 1.45
CA LEU A 84 4.82 0.30 2.22
C LEU A 84 6.26 -0.10 2.56
N VAL A 85 7.22 0.11 1.66
CA VAL A 85 8.63 -0.29 1.88
C VAL A 85 9.24 0.44 3.08
N PRO A 86 9.27 1.79 3.13
CA PRO A 86 9.83 2.50 4.29
C PRO A 86 9.05 2.19 5.58
N THR A 87 7.72 2.12 5.51
CA THR A 87 6.88 1.81 6.68
C THR A 87 7.23 0.45 7.26
N THR A 88 7.46 -0.56 6.42
CA THR A 88 7.83 -1.90 6.86
C THR A 88 9.18 -1.90 7.56
N LEU A 89 10.19 -1.26 6.95
CA LEU A 89 11.54 -1.23 7.51
C LEU A 89 11.61 -0.44 8.83
N LEU A 90 10.86 0.64 8.95
CA LEU A 90 10.88 1.52 10.12
C LEU A 90 10.07 0.98 11.29
N PHE A 91 8.95 0.31 11.03
CA PHE A 91 7.98 -0.06 12.08
C PHE A 91 7.84 -1.58 12.32
N HIS A 92 8.39 -2.42 11.44
CA HIS A 92 8.31 -3.88 11.49
C HIS A 92 9.64 -4.54 11.12
N GLY A 93 10.75 -3.91 11.53
CA GLY A 93 12.11 -4.34 11.20
C GLY A 93 12.72 -5.27 12.24
N ASP A 94 12.14 -5.37 13.44
CA ASP A 94 12.62 -6.27 14.48
C ASP A 94 12.17 -7.71 14.20
N VAL A 95 13.07 -8.53 13.68
CA VAL A 95 12.78 -9.94 13.38
C VAL A 95 12.78 -10.84 14.62
N ALA A 96 13.33 -10.37 15.74
CA ALA A 96 13.33 -11.10 17.00
C ALA A 96 11.94 -11.03 17.66
N ASP A 97 11.29 -9.86 17.59
CA ASP A 97 9.90 -9.71 18.04
C ASP A 97 8.93 -10.48 17.14
N ALA A 98 8.10 -11.32 17.76
CA ALA A 98 7.15 -12.17 17.02
C ALA A 98 6.02 -11.35 16.37
N GLY A 99 5.60 -10.26 16.99
CA GLY A 99 4.56 -9.38 16.47
C GLY A 99 5.04 -8.62 15.22
N GLU A 100 6.22 -8.00 15.30
CA GLU A 100 6.83 -7.31 14.16
C GLU A 100 7.14 -8.27 13.01
N ARG A 101 7.65 -9.47 13.30
CA ARG A 101 7.91 -10.48 12.26
C ARG A 101 6.66 -10.87 11.48
N ILE A 102 5.50 -11.01 12.13
CA ILE A 102 4.23 -11.27 11.42
C ILE A 102 3.86 -10.09 10.51
N GLN A 103 4.03 -8.86 10.97
CA GLN A 103 3.73 -7.67 10.16
C GLN A 103 4.68 -7.53 8.97
N LEU A 104 5.96 -7.85 9.15
CA LEU A 104 6.97 -7.90 8.09
C LEU A 104 6.54 -8.85 6.97
N PHE A 105 6.25 -10.11 7.30
CA PHE A 105 5.84 -11.12 6.30
C PHE A 105 4.51 -10.77 5.63
N LYS A 106 3.55 -10.22 6.38
CA LYS A 106 2.30 -9.69 5.81
C LYS A 106 2.59 -8.60 4.77
N ASN A 107 3.47 -7.65 5.10
CA ASN A 107 3.82 -6.56 4.18
C ASN A 107 4.58 -7.07 2.96
N LEU A 108 5.49 -8.05 3.11
CA LEU A 108 6.17 -8.68 1.97
C LEU A 108 5.18 -9.37 1.02
N ALA A 109 4.17 -10.07 1.56
CA ALA A 109 3.12 -10.67 0.74
C ALA A 109 2.30 -9.61 -0.02
N ILE A 110 1.97 -8.49 0.64
CA ILE A 110 1.28 -7.35 -0.01
C ILE A 110 2.16 -6.73 -1.10
N MET A 111 3.45 -6.54 -0.87
CA MET A 111 4.41 -6.06 -1.89
C MET A 111 4.42 -6.98 -3.10
N GLY A 112 4.44 -8.31 -2.90
CA GLY A 112 4.33 -9.28 -3.98
C GLY A 112 3.05 -9.11 -4.81
N GLY A 113 1.91 -8.92 -4.14
CA GLY A 113 0.63 -8.62 -4.81
C GLY A 113 0.67 -7.33 -5.64
N LEU A 114 1.29 -6.27 -5.11
CA LEU A 114 1.44 -5.00 -5.82
C LEU A 114 2.36 -5.12 -7.04
N LEU A 115 3.44 -5.89 -6.94
CA LEU A 115 4.34 -6.17 -8.07
C LEU A 115 3.61 -6.92 -9.19
N LEU A 116 2.76 -7.88 -8.85
CA LEU A 116 1.91 -8.57 -9.84
C LEU A 116 0.95 -7.61 -10.54
N VAL A 117 0.33 -6.68 -9.81
CA VAL A 117 -0.54 -5.64 -10.40
C VAL A 117 0.27 -4.75 -11.35
N ALA A 118 1.47 -4.33 -10.96
CA ALA A 118 2.33 -3.49 -11.78
C ALA A 118 2.82 -4.18 -13.08
N ASP A 119 3.10 -5.48 -13.01
CA ASP A 119 3.46 -6.30 -14.18
C ASP A 119 2.27 -6.50 -15.12
N GLN A 120 1.09 -6.82 -14.59
CA GLN A 120 -0.13 -7.03 -15.40
C GLN A 120 -0.52 -5.79 -16.22
N ASP A 121 -0.46 -4.60 -15.60
CA ASP A 121 -0.77 -3.33 -16.28
C ASP A 121 0.30 -2.96 -17.31
N SER A 122 1.52 -3.48 -17.20
CA SER A 122 2.57 -3.29 -18.23
C SER A 122 2.34 -4.13 -19.49
N ARG A 123 1.42 -5.11 -19.43
CA ARG A 123 1.09 -6.03 -20.53
C ARG A 123 -0.24 -5.71 -21.22
N ALA A 124 -1.01 -4.78 -20.67
CA ALA A 124 -2.30 -4.31 -21.18
C ALA A 124 -2.10 -3.12 -22.14
#